data_AF-A0A3C0Y9J5-F1
#
_entry.id   AF-A0A3C0Y9J5-F1
#
_cell.length_a   1.000
_cell.length_b   1.000
_cell.length_c   1.000
_cell.angle_alpha   90.00
_cell.angle_beta   90.00
_cell.angle_gamma   90.00
#
_symmetry.space_group_name_H-M   'P 1'
#
loop_
_entity.id
_entity.type
_entity.pdbx_description
1 polymer ?
#
loop_
_entity_poly.entity_id
_entity_poly.type
_entity_poly.pdbx_seq_one_letter_code
_entity_poly.pdbx_strand_id
1 'polypeptide(L)'
;FNIDHVRRSDLTMTVTGPEGFEMKGGSSLSMISRDPLDLVAQAIGANHQYPDGFMLFLGTMFAPTQDRHGPGQGFTHVVGDVVAVSTPQLGSLVNRVTTSDQAVPWTFGMAALMQSLARRGLL
;
A
#
# COMPACT_ATOMS: atom_id res chain seq x y z
N PHE A 1 11.57 12.83 -0.53
CA PHE A 1 10.30 12.44 0.11
C PHE A 1 10.54 12.37 1.62
N ASN A 2 9.75 13.08 2.42
CA ASN A 2 9.90 13.19 3.89
C ASN A 2 8.50 13.13 4.55
N ILE A 3 8.44 13.24 5.88
CA ILE A 3 7.17 13.14 6.63
C ILE A 3 6.11 14.16 6.19
N ASP A 4 6.50 15.37 5.82
CA ASP A 4 5.54 16.38 5.35
C ASP A 4 5.02 16.07 3.94
N HIS A 5 5.75 15.28 3.15
CA HIS A 5 5.22 14.75 1.89
C HIS A 5 4.17 13.67 2.20
N VAL A 6 4.42 12.79 3.17
CA VAL A 6 3.47 11.76 3.62
C VAL A 6 2.17 12.40 4.10
N ARG A 7 2.24 13.38 5.02
CA ARG A 7 1.07 14.09 5.57
C ARG A 7 0.17 14.74 4.51
N ARG A 8 0.74 15.08 3.34
CA ARG A 8 0.07 15.76 2.23
C ARG A 8 -0.09 14.88 1.00
N SER A 9 0.16 13.58 1.11
CA SER A 9 0.07 12.67 -0.04
C SER A 9 -1.39 12.39 -0.37
N ASP A 10 -1.76 12.67 -1.61
CA ASP A 10 -2.96 12.13 -2.23
C ASP A 10 -2.62 10.82 -2.94
N LEU A 11 -3.44 9.82 -2.69
CA LEU A 11 -3.30 8.45 -3.15
C LEU A 11 -4.48 8.10 -4.04
N THR A 12 -4.19 7.58 -5.23
CA THR A 12 -5.19 7.02 -6.14
C THR A 12 -5.02 5.52 -6.20
N MET A 13 -6.12 4.78 -6.17
CA MET A 13 -6.13 3.34 -6.39
C MET A 13 -7.02 3.00 -7.59
N THR A 14 -6.53 2.14 -8.46
CA THR A 14 -7.34 1.55 -9.54
C THR A 14 -7.28 0.04 -9.47
N VAL A 15 -8.41 -0.61 -9.74
CA VAL A 15 -8.51 -2.05 -9.98
C VAL A 15 -9.06 -2.24 -11.37
N THR A 16 -8.32 -2.95 -12.22
CA THR A 16 -8.76 -3.34 -13.56
C THR A 16 -8.85 -4.86 -13.64
N GLY A 17 -10.05 -5.36 -13.89
CA GLY A 17 -10.35 -6.79 -14.02
C GLY A 17 -10.17 -7.29 -15.45
N PRO A 18 -9.82 -8.59 -15.63
CA PRO A 18 -9.70 -9.20 -16.96
C PRO A 18 -11.01 -9.20 -17.76
N GLU A 19 -12.15 -9.10 -17.09
CA GLU A 19 -13.49 -9.06 -17.67
C GLU A 19 -13.95 -7.64 -18.06
N GLY A 20 -13.08 -6.64 -17.96
CA GLY A 20 -13.41 -5.24 -18.23
C GLY A 20 -14.00 -4.49 -17.01
N PHE A 21 -13.93 -5.08 -15.82
CA PHE A 21 -14.28 -4.37 -14.59
C PHE A 21 -13.28 -3.25 -14.30
N GLU A 22 -13.76 -2.06 -13.93
CA GLU A 22 -12.93 -0.96 -13.45
C GLU A 22 -13.50 -0.37 -12.16
N MET A 23 -12.62 -0.17 -11.19
CA MET A 23 -12.89 0.57 -9.96
C MET A 23 -11.77 1.56 -9.72
N LYS A 24 -12.14 2.79 -9.36
CA LYS A 24 -11.18 3.84 -8.98
C LYS A 24 -11.57 4.41 -7.62
N GLY A 25 -10.63 4.42 -6.69
CA GLY A 25 -10.73 5.06 -5.39
C GLY A 25 -9.63 6.10 -5.22
N GLY A 26 -9.84 7.02 -4.29
CA GLY A 26 -8.84 8.00 -3.89
C GLY A 26 -8.93 8.29 -2.41
N SER A 27 -7.81 8.68 -1.80
CA SER A 27 -7.74 9.11 -0.41
C SER A 27 -6.62 10.12 -0.25
N SER A 28 -6.76 11.00 0.74
CA SER A 28 -5.70 11.90 1.15
C SER A 28 -5.21 11.51 2.53
N LEU A 29 -3.89 11.42 2.71
CA LEU A 29 -3.31 11.22 4.04
C LEU A 29 -3.52 12.43 4.96
N SER A 30 -3.95 13.58 4.43
CA SER A 30 -4.37 14.72 5.24
C SER A 30 -5.66 14.47 6.03
N MET A 31 -6.43 13.43 5.67
CA MET A 31 -7.74 13.12 6.25
C MET A 31 -7.69 11.99 7.29
N ILE A 32 -6.52 11.42 7.57
CA ILE A 32 -6.40 10.39 8.61
C ILE A 32 -6.56 11.03 10.00
N SER A 33 -7.11 10.28 10.96
CA SER A 33 -7.49 10.81 12.28
C SER A 33 -6.32 11.13 13.21
N ARG A 34 -5.11 10.66 12.90
CA ARG A 34 -3.91 10.77 13.75
C ARG A 34 -2.69 11.06 12.90
N ASP A 35 -1.81 11.93 13.38
CA ASP A 35 -0.55 12.19 12.69
C ASP A 35 0.30 10.91 12.58
N PRO A 36 1.02 10.66 11.47
CA PRO A 36 1.82 9.44 11.35
C PRO A 36 2.92 9.34 12.41
N LEU A 37 3.50 10.46 12.89
CA LEU A 37 4.50 10.41 13.95
C LEU A 37 3.89 10.10 15.33
N ASP A 38 2.64 10.51 15.56
CA ASP A 38 1.92 10.11 16.78
C ASP A 38 1.67 8.60 16.78
N LEU A 39 1.35 8.02 15.62
CA LEU A 39 1.19 6.57 15.48
C LEU A 39 2.51 5.82 15.73
N VAL A 40 3.64 6.36 15.26
CA VAL A 40 4.98 5.81 15.55
C VAL A 40 5.28 5.87 17.04
N ALA A 41 5.01 7.00 17.69
CA ALA A 41 5.23 7.18 19.14
C ALA A 41 4.31 6.29 19.98
N GLN A 42 3.13 5.90 19.47
CA GLN A 42 2.26 4.92 20.11
C GLN A 42 2.75 3.48 19.92
N ALA A 43 3.44 3.18 18.83
CA ALA A 43 3.97 1.86 18.54
C ALA A 43 5.28 1.57 19.29
N ILE A 44 6.17 2.55 19.41
CA ILE A 44 7.48 2.41 20.08
C ILE A 44 7.41 2.92 21.52
N GLY A 45 7.95 2.17 22.48
CA GLY A 45 8.07 2.65 23.85
C GLY A 45 8.88 1.74 24.77
N ALA A 46 8.73 1.93 26.08
CA ALA A 46 9.43 1.13 27.09
C ALA A 46 9.07 -0.37 27.06
N ASN A 47 7.95 -0.73 26.45
CA ASN A 47 7.48 -2.12 26.35
C ASN A 47 7.65 -2.74 24.96
N HIS A 48 7.89 -1.92 23.93
CA HIS A 48 8.05 -2.36 22.55
C HIS A 48 9.24 -1.64 21.92
N GLN A 49 10.34 -2.37 21.72
CA GLN A 49 11.57 -1.87 21.09
C GLN A 49 11.77 -2.50 19.72
N TYR A 50 12.13 -1.68 18.75
CA TYR A 50 12.40 -2.09 17.37
C TYR A 50 13.77 -1.55 16.94
N PRO A 51 14.89 -2.13 17.42
CA PRO A 51 16.23 -1.62 17.16
C PRO A 51 16.57 -1.57 15.65
N ASP A 52 16.00 -2.48 14.87
CA ASP A 52 16.15 -2.54 13.40
C ASP A 52 15.00 -1.85 12.64
N GLY A 53 14.07 -1.19 13.35
CA GLY A 53 12.90 -0.55 12.78
C GLY A 53 11.70 -1.48 12.54
N PHE A 54 10.65 -0.93 11.94
CA PHE A 54 9.41 -1.64 11.59
C PHE A 54 8.71 -0.95 10.42
N MET A 55 7.78 -1.67 9.79
CA MET A 55 6.86 -1.11 8.79
C MET A 55 5.51 -0.84 9.44
N LEU A 56 5.04 0.40 9.39
CA LEU A 56 3.74 0.81 9.92
C LEU A 56 2.78 1.13 8.79
N PHE A 57 1.69 0.37 8.71
CA PHE A 57 0.57 0.69 7.83
C PHE A 57 -0.37 1.68 8.52
N LEU A 58 -0.65 2.81 7.88
CA LEU A 58 -1.45 3.91 8.46
C LEU A 58 -2.98 3.66 8.40
N GLY A 59 -3.39 2.43 8.10
CA GLY A 59 -4.79 2.03 7.96
C GLY A 59 -5.26 1.94 6.51
N THR A 60 -6.47 1.40 6.34
CA THR A 60 -7.11 1.24 5.03
C THR A 60 -7.69 2.57 4.57
N MET A 61 -7.25 3.01 3.40
CA MET A 61 -7.62 4.30 2.83
C MET A 61 -9.02 4.34 2.21
N PHE A 62 -9.52 3.19 1.79
CA PHE A 62 -10.73 3.07 1.00
C PHE A 62 -11.39 1.73 1.24
N ALA A 63 -12.70 1.74 1.53
CA ALA A 63 -13.52 0.55 1.54
C ALA A 63 -14.22 0.44 0.17
N PRO A 64 -13.95 -0.61 -0.62
CA PRO A 64 -14.58 -0.76 -1.93
C PRO A 64 -16.06 -1.10 -1.77
N THR A 65 -16.92 -0.13 -2.08
CA THR A 65 -18.40 -0.31 -2.04
C THR A 65 -19.00 -0.58 -3.41
N GLN A 66 -18.20 -0.55 -4.47
CA GLN A 66 -18.67 -0.85 -5.82
C GLN A 66 -18.90 -2.35 -5.97
N ASP A 67 -20.13 -2.73 -6.29
CA ASP A 67 -20.49 -4.12 -6.55
C ASP A 67 -19.73 -4.66 -7.77
N ARG A 68 -19.09 -5.83 -7.62
CA ARG A 68 -18.41 -6.50 -8.74
C ARG A 68 -19.30 -7.44 -9.53
N HIS A 69 -20.07 -8.29 -8.84
CA HIS A 69 -20.82 -9.38 -9.46
C HIS A 69 -22.34 -9.18 -9.47
N GLY A 70 -22.84 -8.14 -8.81
CA GLY A 70 -24.25 -7.77 -8.83
C GLY A 70 -24.65 -6.90 -7.64
N PRO A 71 -25.83 -6.26 -7.69
CA PRO A 71 -26.27 -5.32 -6.67
C PRO A 71 -26.22 -5.89 -5.24
N GLY A 72 -25.56 -5.18 -4.34
CA GLY A 72 -25.44 -5.51 -2.92
C GLY A 72 -24.47 -6.64 -2.57
N GLN A 73 -23.70 -7.18 -3.54
CA GLN A 73 -22.72 -8.23 -3.28
C GLN A 73 -21.35 -7.69 -2.85
N GLY A 74 -21.15 -6.38 -2.96
CA GLY A 74 -19.90 -5.72 -2.66
C GLY A 74 -18.79 -6.05 -3.66
N PHE A 75 -17.59 -5.65 -3.28
CA PHE A 75 -16.38 -5.87 -4.04
C PHE A 75 -15.65 -7.13 -3.57
N THR A 76 -15.17 -7.91 -4.54
CA THR A 76 -14.15 -8.94 -4.31
C THR A 76 -13.15 -8.91 -5.45
N HIS A 77 -11.91 -9.32 -5.16
CA HIS A 77 -10.94 -9.55 -6.22
C HIS A 77 -11.26 -10.81 -7.01
N VAL A 78 -10.84 -10.81 -8.28
CA VAL A 78 -10.73 -12.03 -9.10
C VAL A 78 -9.30 -12.21 -9.57
N VAL A 79 -8.92 -13.44 -9.89
CA VAL A 79 -7.59 -13.74 -10.45
C VAL A 79 -7.39 -12.95 -11.74
N GLY A 80 -6.23 -12.30 -11.85
CA GLY A 80 -5.88 -11.46 -13.00
C GLY A 80 -6.10 -9.97 -12.79
N ASP A 81 -6.84 -9.56 -11.74
CA ASP A 81 -6.97 -8.16 -11.36
C ASP A 81 -5.61 -7.46 -11.31
N VAL A 82 -5.54 -6.28 -11.91
CA VAL A 82 -4.38 -5.38 -11.76
C VAL A 82 -4.78 -4.28 -10.79
N VAL A 83 -4.14 -4.29 -9.62
CA VAL A 83 -4.32 -3.27 -8.58
C VAL A 83 -3.15 -2.31 -8.66
N ALA A 84 -3.41 -1.03 -8.87
CA ALA A 84 -2.39 0.02 -8.88
C ALA A 84 -2.72 1.08 -7.83
N VAL A 85 -1.79 1.32 -6.89
CA VAL A 85 -1.85 2.41 -5.92
C VAL A 85 -0.76 3.42 -6.28
N SER A 86 -1.13 4.68 -6.42
CA SER A 86 -0.25 5.70 -6.98
C SER A 86 -0.30 7.02 -6.21
N THR A 87 0.84 7.69 -6.13
CA THR A 87 0.95 9.11 -5.74
C THR A 87 1.98 9.80 -6.64
N PRO A 88 1.77 11.07 -7.05
CA PRO A 88 2.68 11.76 -7.96
C PRO A 88 4.15 11.77 -7.54
N GLN A 89 4.41 11.72 -6.22
CA GLN A 89 5.75 11.86 -5.66
C GLN A 89 6.55 10.55 -5.62
N LEU A 90 5.89 9.39 -5.69
CA LEU A 90 6.53 8.06 -5.60
C LEU A 90 6.24 7.17 -6.81
N GLY A 91 5.32 7.57 -7.69
CA GLY A 91 4.87 6.75 -8.80
C GLY A 91 3.80 5.75 -8.35
N SER A 92 3.89 4.52 -8.86
CA SER A 92 2.84 3.50 -8.73
C SER A 92 3.39 2.20 -8.18
N LEU A 93 2.74 1.67 -7.15
CA LEU A 93 2.84 0.27 -6.74
C LEU A 93 1.75 -0.51 -7.48
N VAL A 94 2.15 -1.47 -8.32
CA VAL A 94 1.23 -2.28 -9.13
C VAL A 94 1.41 -3.75 -8.79
N ASN A 95 0.31 -4.43 -8.51
CA ASN A 95 0.30 -5.87 -8.28
C ASN A 95 -0.80 -6.54 -9.12
N ARG A 96 -0.50 -7.74 -9.62
CA ARG A 96 -1.50 -8.60 -10.25
C ARG A 96 -1.98 -9.65 -9.26
N VAL A 97 -3.29 -9.77 -9.08
CA VAL A 97 -3.89 -10.77 -8.20
C VAL A 97 -3.71 -12.16 -8.80
N THR A 98 -3.21 -13.08 -7.98
CA THR A 98 -3.10 -14.51 -8.26
C THR A 98 -3.26 -15.28 -6.94
N THR A 99 -3.33 -16.60 -7.01
CA THR A 99 -3.37 -17.47 -5.83
C THR A 99 -1.96 -17.78 -5.33
N SER A 100 -1.82 -18.08 -4.03
CA SER A 100 -0.52 -18.26 -3.38
C SER A 100 0.30 -19.42 -3.95
N ASP A 101 -0.34 -20.46 -4.47
CA ASP A 101 0.29 -21.61 -5.11
C ASP A 101 0.87 -21.29 -6.50
N GLN A 102 0.35 -20.25 -7.17
CA GLN A 102 0.82 -19.78 -8.48
C GLN A 102 1.72 -18.55 -8.40
N ALA A 103 1.77 -17.90 -7.23
CA ALA A 103 2.63 -16.74 -7.02
C ALA A 103 4.10 -17.14 -7.14
N VAL A 104 4.90 -16.32 -7.82
CA VAL A 104 6.34 -16.55 -7.90
C VAL A 104 6.97 -16.47 -6.51
N PRO A 105 7.96 -17.33 -6.19
CA PRO A 105 8.66 -17.25 -4.92
C PRO A 105 9.27 -15.85 -4.72
N TRP A 106 9.16 -15.33 -3.50
CA TRP A 106 9.77 -14.05 -3.15
C TRP A 106 11.29 -14.17 -3.14
N THR A 107 11.95 -13.37 -3.97
CA THR A 107 13.42 -13.30 -4.03
C THR A 107 13.97 -11.97 -3.50
N PHE A 108 13.10 -10.98 -3.30
CA PHE A 108 13.47 -9.65 -2.83
C PHE A 108 13.08 -9.46 -1.36
N GLY A 109 13.99 -9.81 -0.45
CA GLY A 109 13.84 -9.59 1.00
C GLY A 109 14.59 -8.35 1.49
N MET A 110 14.67 -8.18 2.81
CA MET A 110 15.33 -7.03 3.45
C MET A 110 16.80 -6.85 3.00
N ALA A 111 17.56 -7.93 2.87
CA ALA A 111 18.94 -7.86 2.40
C ALA A 111 19.04 -7.30 0.97
N ALA A 112 18.14 -7.74 0.07
CA ALA A 112 18.09 -7.23 -1.30
C ALA A 112 17.67 -5.75 -1.34
N LEU A 113 16.76 -5.33 -0.45
CA LEU A 113 16.40 -3.93 -0.27
C LEU A 113 17.61 -3.09 0.14
N MET A 114 18.33 -3.48 1.19
CA MET A 114 19.51 -2.75 1.67
C MET A 114 20.59 -2.67 0.59
N GLN A 115 20.88 -3.77 -0.11
CA GLN A 115 21.81 -3.77 -1.24
C GLN A 115 21.37 -2.82 -2.37
N SER A 116 20.07 -2.78 -2.66
CA SER A 116 19.50 -1.88 -3.67
C SER A 116 19.61 -0.41 -3.27
N LEU A 117 19.39 -0.08 -1.99
CA LEU A 117 19.56 1.27 -1.45
C LEU A 117 21.03 1.70 -1.48
N ALA A 118 21.94 0.84 -1.02
CA ALA A 118 23.38 1.09 -1.04
C ALA A 118 23.89 1.41 -2.46
N ARG A 119 23.49 0.59 -3.44
CA ARG A 119 23.88 0.76 -4.85
C ARG A 119 23.41 2.09 -5.44
N ARG A 120 22.33 2.66 -4.90
CA ARG A 120 21.76 3.95 -5.33
C ARG A 120 22.23 5.14 -4.50
N GLY A 121 23.11 4.93 -3.51
CA GLY A 121 23.60 6.00 -2.62
C GLY A 121 22.52 6.52 -1.66
N LEU A 122 21.61 5.65 -1.22
CA LEU A 122 20.47 5.99 -0.33
C LEU A 122 20.60 5.40 1.09
N LEU A 123 21.79 4.91 1.46
CA LEU A 123 22.14 4.48 2.82
C LEU A 123 23.19 5.42 3.42
#